data_AF-A0A257K2N2-F1
#
_entry.id   AF-A0A257K2N2-F1
#
_cell.length_a   1.000
_cell.length_b   1.000
_cell.length_c   1.000
_cell.angle_alpha   90.00
_cell.angle_beta   90.00
_cell.angle_gamma   90.00
#
_symmetry.space_group_name_H-M   'P 1'
#
loop_
_entity.id
_entity.type
_entity.pdbx_description
1 polymer ?
#
loop_
_entity_poly.entity_id
_entity_poly.type
_entity_poly.pdbx_seq_one_letter_code
_entity_poly.pdbx_strand_id
1 'polypeptide(L)'
;MPLTAGLRDEENERINNILKRLLELAFVPDLLDTELNGIGLNTATLLEMTPEGLVSHLEKLHFDWQNAENFADFLSQFPEGKLIAKAIVVYEYIQKESKTFSFDIYHKIAAAKAHE
;
A
#
# COMPACT_ATOMS: atom_id res chain seq x y z
N MET A 1 -17.15 0.41 -26.55
CA MET A 1 -16.93 1.14 -25.27
C MET A 1 -16.42 0.10 -24.29
N PRO A 2 -15.25 0.27 -23.66
CA PRO A 2 -14.68 -0.82 -22.89
C PRO A 2 -15.42 -0.92 -21.55
N LEU A 3 -16.06 -2.06 -21.32
CA LEU A 3 -16.71 -2.44 -20.06
C LEU A 3 -15.73 -2.49 -18.87
N THR A 4 -14.44 -2.24 -19.10
CA THR A 4 -13.34 -2.43 -18.14
C THR A 4 -13.00 -1.20 -17.32
N ALA A 5 -13.33 0.02 -17.77
CA ALA A 5 -12.99 1.24 -17.03
C ALA A 5 -13.85 1.38 -15.76
N GLY A 6 -15.17 1.24 -15.89
CA GLY A 6 -16.07 1.32 -14.73
C GLY A 6 -15.83 0.22 -13.70
N LEU A 7 -15.54 -1.01 -14.15
CA LEU A 7 -15.20 -2.11 -13.23
C LEU A 7 -13.92 -1.83 -12.44
N ARG A 8 -12.89 -1.25 -13.09
CA ARG A 8 -11.63 -0.89 -12.44
C ARG A 8 -11.82 0.25 -11.41
N ASP A 9 -12.69 1.20 -11.70
CA ASP A 9 -13.00 2.30 -10.78
C ASP A 9 -13.73 1.77 -9.55
N GLU A 10 -14.73 0.90 -9.72
CA GLU A 10 -15.43 0.21 -8.62
C GLU A 10 -14.48 -0.62 -7.76
N GLU A 11 -13.51 -1.31 -8.38
CA GLU A 11 -12.48 -2.06 -7.65
C GLU A 11 -11.55 -1.15 -6.86
N ASN A 12 -11.11 -0.02 -7.44
CA ASN A 12 -10.28 0.95 -6.72
C ASN A 12 -11.03 1.62 -5.57
N GLU A 13 -12.33 1.90 -5.70
CA GLU A 13 -13.16 2.37 -4.59
C GLU A 13 -13.27 1.31 -3.48
N ARG A 14 -13.45 0.04 -3.84
CA ARG A 14 -13.46 -1.08 -2.88
C ARG A 14 -12.14 -1.15 -2.12
N ILE A 15 -11.02 -1.13 -2.85
CA ILE A 15 -9.67 -1.14 -2.28
C ILE A 15 -9.47 0.07 -1.36
N ASN A 16 -9.88 1.26 -1.80
CA ASN A 16 -9.74 2.49 -1.01
C ASN A 16 -10.45 2.39 0.34
N ASN A 17 -11.65 1.81 0.36
CA ASN A 17 -12.41 1.60 1.59
C ASN A 17 -11.72 0.62 2.54
N ILE A 18 -11.12 -0.46 2.01
CA ILE A 18 -10.33 -1.41 2.81
C ILE A 18 -9.09 -0.72 3.38
N LEU A 19 -8.37 0.06 2.57
CA LEU A 19 -7.17 0.76 3.01
C LEU A 19 -7.45 1.80 4.10
N LYS A 20 -8.57 2.54 4.00
CA LYS A 20 -9.01 3.45 5.06
C LYS A 20 -9.24 2.73 6.38
N ARG A 21 -9.87 1.55 6.34
CA ARG A 21 -10.05 0.72 7.54
C ARG A 21 -8.72 0.22 8.07
N LEU A 22 -7.81 -0.24 7.20
CA LEU A 22 -6.48 -0.68 7.61
C LEU A 22 -5.69 0.44 8.31
N LEU A 23 -5.77 1.68 7.80
CA LEU A 23 -5.17 2.85 8.42
C LEU A 23 -5.77 3.17 9.80
N GLU A 24 -7.07 2.93 10.00
CA GLU A 24 -7.74 3.10 11.30
C GLU A 24 -7.45 1.93 12.27
N LEU A 25 -7.21 0.74 11.74
CA LEU A 25 -7.09 -0.53 12.47
C LEU A 25 -5.66 -0.99 12.74
N ALA A 26 -4.65 -0.19 12.40
CA ALA A 26 -3.23 -0.57 12.44
C ALA A 26 -2.73 -1.17 13.77
N PHE A 27 -3.50 -1.08 14.85
CA PHE A 27 -3.19 -1.61 16.18
C PHE A 27 -4.13 -2.71 16.71
N VAL A 28 -5.04 -3.26 15.88
CA VAL A 28 -5.96 -4.35 16.27
C VAL A 28 -5.70 -5.61 15.40
N PRO A 29 -4.83 -6.54 15.85
CA PRO A 29 -4.37 -7.68 15.05
C PRO A 29 -5.51 -8.54 14.45
N ASP A 30 -6.54 -8.85 15.23
CA ASP A 30 -7.63 -9.76 14.80
C ASP A 30 -8.46 -9.17 13.64
N LEU A 31 -8.59 -7.84 13.58
CA LEU A 31 -9.31 -7.15 12.51
C LEU A 31 -8.41 -6.87 11.31
N LEU A 32 -7.09 -6.81 11.53
CA LEU A 32 -6.12 -6.48 10.51
C LEU A 32 -6.06 -7.54 9.41
N ASP A 33 -5.96 -8.81 9.78
CA ASP A 33 -5.93 -9.91 8.80
C ASP A 33 -7.23 -10.00 8.01
N THR A 34 -8.37 -9.69 8.63
CA THR A 34 -9.67 -9.70 7.96
C THR A 34 -9.70 -8.68 6.80
N GLU A 35 -9.21 -7.46 7.04
CA GLU A 35 -9.18 -6.42 6.02
C GLU A 35 -8.06 -6.65 4.98
N LEU A 36 -6.89 -7.13 5.39
CA LEU A 36 -5.80 -7.51 4.47
C LEU A 36 -6.23 -8.60 3.48
N ASN A 37 -7.06 -9.55 3.93
CA ASN A 37 -7.59 -10.60 3.04
C ASN A 37 -8.43 -10.02 1.90
N GLY A 38 -9.07 -8.87 2.09
CA GLY A 38 -9.86 -8.17 1.06
C GLY A 38 -9.03 -7.67 -0.13
N ILE A 39 -7.71 -7.59 0.05
CA ILE A 39 -6.70 -7.26 -0.98
C ILE A 39 -5.73 -8.43 -1.22
N GLY A 40 -6.09 -9.65 -0.84
CA GLY A 40 -5.31 -10.86 -1.09
C GLY A 40 -3.99 -10.93 -0.31
N LEU A 41 -3.92 -10.29 0.86
CA LEU A 41 -2.79 -10.31 1.77
C LEU A 41 -3.25 -10.78 3.16
N ASN A 42 -2.28 -11.04 4.04
CA ASN A 42 -2.44 -11.20 5.48
C ASN A 42 -1.10 -10.85 6.15
N THR A 43 -1.05 -10.72 7.46
CA THR A 43 0.17 -10.32 8.18
C THR A 43 1.34 -11.25 7.90
N ALA A 44 1.12 -12.57 7.84
CA ALA A 44 2.18 -13.54 7.55
C ALA A 44 2.79 -13.34 6.14
N THR A 45 1.93 -13.32 5.12
CA THR A 45 2.36 -13.10 3.73
C THR A 45 3.00 -11.72 3.56
N LEU A 46 2.49 -10.69 4.23
CA LEU A 46 3.06 -9.34 4.19
C LEU A 46 4.48 -9.30 4.77
N LEU A 47 4.74 -10.03 5.86
CA LEU A 47 6.07 -10.12 6.47
C LEU A 47 7.07 -10.93 5.65
N GLU A 48 6.60 -11.99 4.98
CA GLU A 48 7.45 -12.90 4.18
C GLU A 48 7.70 -12.38 2.75
N MET A 49 6.77 -11.60 2.19
CA MET A 49 6.88 -11.08 0.82
C MET A 49 8.05 -10.11 0.68
N THR A 50 8.81 -10.19 -0.42
CA THR A 50 9.87 -9.20 -0.69
C THR A 50 9.26 -7.83 -1.03
N PRO A 51 9.98 -6.72 -0.81
CA PRO A 51 9.49 -5.39 -1.19
C PRO A 51 9.09 -5.28 -2.68
N GLU A 52 9.84 -5.93 -3.58
CA GLU A 52 9.56 -5.95 -5.02
C GLU A 52 8.35 -6.84 -5.36
N GLY A 53 8.21 -7.95 -4.63
CA GLY A 53 7.04 -8.83 -4.72
C GLY A 53 5.76 -8.09 -4.32
N LEU A 54 5.86 -7.19 -3.33
CA LEU A 54 4.77 -6.35 -2.90
C LEU A 54 4.35 -5.35 -3.98
N VAL A 55 5.30 -4.64 -4.60
CA VAL A 55 5.00 -3.76 -5.74
C VAL A 55 4.30 -4.53 -6.86
N SER A 56 4.81 -5.71 -7.20
CA SER A 56 4.21 -6.58 -8.22
C SER A 56 2.78 -7.01 -7.86
N HIS A 57 2.47 -7.14 -6.57
CA HIS A 57 1.11 -7.45 -6.10
C HIS A 57 0.16 -6.26 -6.27
N LEU A 58 0.61 -5.04 -5.92
CA LEU A 58 -0.18 -3.81 -6.11
C LEU A 58 -0.51 -3.57 -7.60
N GLU A 59 0.45 -3.83 -8.48
CA GLU A 59 0.26 -3.72 -9.94
C GLU A 59 -0.80 -4.68 -10.48
N LYS A 60 -0.79 -5.93 -9.99
CA LYS A 60 -1.78 -6.96 -10.36
C LYS A 60 -3.18 -6.58 -9.93
N LEU A 61 -3.33 -5.89 -8.80
CA LEU A 61 -4.60 -5.39 -8.31
C LEU A 61 -4.99 -4.03 -8.92
N HIS A 62 -4.18 -3.50 -9.83
CA HIS A 62 -4.42 -2.23 -10.51
C HIS A 62 -4.67 -1.06 -9.55
N PHE A 63 -3.95 -1.03 -8.42
CA PHE A 63 -3.99 0.08 -7.49
C PHE A 63 -3.70 1.37 -8.23
N ASP A 64 -4.56 2.37 -8.04
CA ASP A 64 -4.19 3.74 -8.36
C ASP A 64 -3.13 4.28 -7.39
N TRP A 65 -2.57 5.45 -7.71
CA TRP A 65 -1.49 6.04 -6.93
C TRP A 65 -1.91 6.38 -5.51
N GLN A 66 -3.17 6.77 -5.29
CA GLN A 66 -3.68 7.10 -3.97
C GLN A 66 -3.80 5.85 -3.10
N ASN A 67 -4.27 4.74 -3.67
CA ASN A 67 -4.38 3.46 -2.99
C ASN A 67 -2.98 2.89 -2.69
N ALA A 68 -2.03 3.00 -3.61
CA ALA A 68 -0.64 2.62 -3.35
C ALA A 68 -0.04 3.46 -2.21
N GLU A 69 -0.30 4.78 -2.20
CA GLU A 69 0.18 5.68 -1.15
C GLU A 69 -0.46 5.35 0.21
N ASN A 70 -1.78 5.19 0.28
CA ASN A 70 -2.48 4.83 1.50
C ASN A 70 -1.99 3.49 2.08
N PHE A 71 -1.64 2.54 1.20
CA PHE A 71 -1.07 1.27 1.62
C PHE A 71 0.34 1.45 2.18
N ALA A 72 1.19 2.26 1.56
CA ALA A 72 2.51 2.59 2.09
C ALA A 72 2.42 3.35 3.43
N ASP A 73 1.46 4.28 3.56
CA ASP A 73 1.17 4.97 4.82
C ASP A 73 0.83 3.96 5.92
N PHE A 74 -0.04 3.00 5.62
CA PHE A 74 -0.37 1.91 6.54
C PHE A 74 0.88 1.12 6.97
N LEU A 75 1.72 0.70 6.03
CA LEU A 75 2.95 -0.04 6.35
C LEU A 75 3.93 0.77 7.22
N SER A 76 4.00 2.08 7.00
CA SER A 76 4.90 2.97 7.74
C SER A 76 4.48 3.22 9.19
N GLN A 77 3.25 2.87 9.58
CA GLN A 77 2.78 2.98 10.96
C GLN A 77 3.32 1.88 11.88
N PHE A 78 3.81 0.77 11.30
CA PHE A 78 4.34 -0.33 12.08
C PHE A 78 5.80 -0.06 12.48
N PRO A 79 6.17 -0.27 13.75
CA PRO A 79 7.55 -0.07 14.22
C PRO A 79 8.53 -1.14 13.70
N GLU A 80 8.04 -2.13 12.96
CA GLU A 80 8.85 -3.20 12.41
C GLU A 80 9.62 -2.71 11.18
N GLY A 81 10.97 -2.65 11.28
CA GLY A 81 11.83 -2.18 10.19
C GLY A 81 11.60 -2.91 8.84
N LYS A 82 11.14 -4.17 8.87
CA LYS A 82 10.77 -4.91 7.65
C LYS A 82 9.57 -4.32 6.91
N LEU A 83 8.59 -3.77 7.62
CA LEU A 83 7.42 -3.14 7.03
C LEU A 83 7.73 -1.70 6.60
N ILE A 84 8.59 -1.00 7.34
CA ILE A 84 9.10 0.33 6.95
C ILE A 84 9.88 0.26 5.63
N ALA A 85 10.78 -0.72 5.48
CA ALA A 85 11.50 -0.95 4.22
C ALA A 85 10.55 -1.20 3.03
N LYS A 86 9.44 -1.91 3.26
CA LYS A 86 8.40 -2.12 2.24
C LYS A 86 7.65 -0.84 1.92
N ALA A 87 7.30 -0.03 2.92
CA ALA A 87 6.69 1.28 2.71
C ALA A 87 7.56 2.18 1.83
N ILE A 88 8.87 2.23 2.11
CA ILE A 88 9.85 2.99 1.32
C ILE A 88 9.81 2.56 -0.15
N VAL A 89 9.86 1.25 -0.42
CA VAL A 89 9.84 0.74 -1.80
C VAL A 89 8.54 1.07 -2.52
N VAL A 90 7.38 1.03 -1.83
CA VAL A 90 6.10 1.43 -2.43
C VAL A 90 6.07 2.94 -2.71
N TYR A 91 6.59 3.79 -1.82
CA TYR A 91 6.70 5.22 -2.09
C TYR A 91 7.64 5.52 -3.27
N GLU A 92 8.80 4.86 -3.32
CA GLU A 92 9.76 5.02 -4.43
C GLU A 92 9.15 4.55 -5.76
N TYR A 93 8.36 3.48 -5.73
CA TYR A 93 7.56 3.02 -6.87
C TYR A 93 6.59 4.09 -7.35
N ILE A 94 5.78 4.67 -6.46
CA ILE A 94 4.84 5.76 -6.81
C ILE A 94 5.61 6.95 -7.40
N GLN A 95 6.71 7.36 -6.76
CA GLN A 95 7.51 8.50 -7.19
C GLN A 95 8.10 8.30 -8.59
N LYS A 96 8.45 7.06 -8.95
CA LYS A 96 9.03 6.71 -10.23
C LYS A 96 7.96 6.54 -11.32
N GLU A 97 6.91 5.76 -11.05
CA GLU A 97 5.98 5.29 -12.09
C GLU A 97 4.79 6.23 -12.32
N SER A 98 4.46 7.10 -11.35
CA SER A 98 3.44 8.16 -11.55
C SER A 98 3.85 9.23 -12.56
N LYS A 99 5.14 9.25 -12.96
CA LYS A 99 5.75 10.24 -13.87
C LYS A 99 5.58 11.70 -13.42
N THR A 100 5.23 11.92 -12.16
CA THR A 100 5.04 13.23 -11.55
C THR A 100 5.87 13.31 -10.29
N PHE A 101 6.65 14.38 -10.14
CA PHE A 101 7.39 14.60 -8.91
C PHE A 101 6.43 15.02 -7.79
N SER A 102 6.44 14.29 -6.66
CA SER A 102 5.60 14.61 -5.49
C SER A 102 6.48 14.95 -4.31
N PHE A 103 6.40 16.20 -3.85
CA PHE A 103 7.09 16.62 -2.63
C PHE A 103 6.59 15.86 -1.40
N ASP A 104 5.31 15.50 -1.37
CA ASP A 104 4.73 14.75 -0.25
C ASP A 104 5.29 13.34 -0.18
N ILE A 105 5.35 12.62 -1.32
CA ILE A 105 5.98 11.29 -1.39
C ILE A 105 7.47 11.38 -1.03
N TYR A 106 8.17 12.39 -1.52
CA TYR A 106 9.58 12.61 -1.17
C TYR A 106 9.77 12.78 0.34
N HIS A 107 8.93 13.57 1.01
CA HIS A 107 8.98 13.73 2.47
C HIS A 107 8.64 12.44 3.21
N LYS A 108 7.66 11.66 2.72
CA LYS A 108 7.29 10.36 3.30
C LYS A 108 8.44 9.34 3.20
N ILE A 109 9.16 9.30 2.08
CA ILE A 109 10.37 8.47 1.92
C ILE A 109 11.43 8.88 2.94
N ALA A 110 11.71 10.18 3.06
CA ALA A 110 12.71 10.69 3.99
C ALA A 110 12.35 10.38 5.46
N ALA A 111 11.08 10.55 5.83
CA ALA A 111 10.57 10.22 7.16
C ALA A 111 10.68 8.72 7.45
N ALA A 112 10.26 7.86 6.51
CA ALA A 112 10.35 6.41 6.68
C ALA A 112 11.81 5.94 6.84
N LYS A 113 12.75 6.48 6.04
CA LYS A 113 14.19 6.17 6.16
C LYS A 113 14.83 6.61 7.47
N ALA A 114 14.24 7.56 8.18
CA ALA A 114 14.70 7.92 9.53
C ALA A 114 14.33 6.86 10.59
N HIS A 115 13.42 5.95 10.25
CA HIS A 115 12.89 4.89 11.13
C HIS A 115 13.20 3.46 10.62
N GLU A 116 13.90 3.32 9.49
CA GLU A 116 14.37 2.03 8.93
C GLU A 116 15.54 1.45 9.72
#